data_AF-J3GEJ9-F1
#
_entry.id   AF-J3GEJ9-F1
#
_cell.length_a   1.000
_cell.length_b   1.000
_cell.length_c   1.000
_cell.angle_alpha   90.00
_cell.angle_beta   90.00
_cell.angle_gamma   90.00
#
_symmetry.space_group_name_H-M   'P 1'
#
loop_
_entity.id
_entity.type
_entity.pdbx_description
1 polymer ?
#
loop_
_entity_poly.entity_id
_entity_poly.type
_entity_poly.pdbx_seq_one_letter_code
_entity_poly.pdbx_strand_id
1 'polypeptide(L)'
;MKRNDLRSIDLNLLVVFEALIQERNVSRAAEKLALGQPAVSGALGRLRALFNDPLFKRIGHKMEPTARALQVAQTLGPALDSICSVVSLAACSKKPG
;
A
#
# COMPACT_ATOMS: atom_id res chain seq x y z
N MET A 1 -8.00 0.47 -15.98
CA MET A 1 -8.78 -0.50 -15.17
C MET A 1 -10.20 0.02 -15.03
N LYS A 2 -11.19 -0.86 -15.13
CA LYS A 2 -12.59 -0.59 -14.78
C LYS A 2 -12.80 -0.86 -13.29
N ARG A 3 -13.85 -0.27 -12.69
CA ARG A 3 -14.15 -0.44 -11.25
C ARG A 3 -14.33 -1.91 -10.84
N ASN A 4 -14.82 -2.77 -11.75
CA ASN A 4 -15.01 -4.19 -11.45
C ASN A 4 -13.67 -4.97 -11.36
N ASP A 5 -12.63 -4.48 -12.03
CA ASP A 5 -11.30 -5.11 -12.00
C ASP A 5 -10.67 -5.00 -10.61
N LEU A 6 -11.10 -4.04 -9.78
CA LEU A 6 -10.64 -3.89 -8.39
C LEU A 6 -10.97 -5.11 -7.53
N ARG A 7 -11.99 -5.92 -7.88
CA ARG A 7 -12.30 -7.17 -7.15
C ARG A 7 -11.18 -8.21 -7.28
N SER A 8 -10.40 -8.14 -8.34
CA SER A 8 -9.25 -9.04 -8.55
C SER A 8 -7.98 -8.56 -7.87
N ILE A 9 -7.98 -7.35 -7.29
CA ILE A 9 -6.84 -6.78 -6.58
C ILE A 9 -7.07 -6.91 -5.08
N ASP A 10 -6.06 -7.46 -4.42
CA ASP A 10 -5.91 -7.36 -2.97
C ASP A 10 -5.64 -5.90 -2.58
N LEU A 11 -6.66 -5.18 -2.12
CA LEU A 11 -6.56 -3.76 -1.75
C LEU A 11 -5.58 -3.52 -0.59
N ASN A 12 -5.30 -4.54 0.22
CA ASN A 12 -4.29 -4.44 1.27
C ASN A 12 -2.88 -4.19 0.69
N LEU A 13 -2.64 -4.57 -0.58
CA LEU A 13 -1.38 -4.25 -1.27
C LEU A 13 -1.12 -2.75 -1.33
N LEU A 14 -2.17 -1.93 -1.45
CA LEU A 14 -2.04 -0.49 -1.53
C LEU A 14 -1.62 0.10 -0.17
N VAL A 15 -2.16 -0.41 0.93
CA VAL A 15 -1.75 -0.03 2.29
C VAL A 15 -0.29 -0.44 2.55
N VAL A 16 0.10 -1.64 2.14
CA VAL A 16 1.49 -2.10 2.24
C VAL A 16 2.43 -1.22 1.41
N PHE A 17 2.01 -0.82 0.20
CA PHE A 17 2.79 0.07 -0.65
C PHE A 17 3.02 1.43 0.01
N GLU A 18 1.98 2.04 0.59
CA GLU A 18 2.10 3.31 1.31
C GLU A 18 3.11 3.20 2.47
N ALA A 19 3.03 2.14 3.28
CA ALA A 19 4.00 1.91 4.35
C ALA A 19 5.44 1.78 3.82
N LEU A 20 5.64 1.07 2.71
CA LEU A 20 6.97 0.91 2.09
C LEU A 20 7.53 2.24 1.55
N ILE A 21 6.68 3.12 1.01
CA ILE A 21 7.06 4.47 0.58
C ILE A 21 7.56 5.31 1.75
N GLN A 22 6.85 5.24 2.89
CA GLN A 22 7.17 6.02 4.09
C GLN A 22 8.42 5.48 4.80
N GLU A 23 8.48 4.17 5.05
CA GLU A 23 9.53 3.57 5.87
C GLU A 23 10.83 3.31 5.10
N ARG A 24 10.75 3.13 3.77
CA ARG A 24 11.88 2.75 2.92
C ARG A 24 12.66 1.54 3.47
N ASN A 25 11.95 0.62 4.12
CA ASN A 25 12.50 -0.56 4.76
C ASN A 25 11.37 -1.58 4.98
N VAL A 26 11.59 -2.83 4.54
CA VAL A 26 10.58 -3.89 4.60
C VAL A 26 10.27 -4.29 6.05
N SER A 27 11.30 -4.40 6.91
CA SER A 27 11.12 -4.80 8.32
C SER A 27 10.37 -3.72 9.10
N ARG A 28 10.72 -2.44 8.93
CA ARG A 28 9.98 -1.33 9.57
C ARG A 28 8.55 -1.21 9.07
N ALA A 29 8.31 -1.42 7.77
CA ALA A 29 6.95 -1.45 7.24
C ALA A 29 6.14 -2.61 7.81
N ALA A 30 6.76 -3.77 8.01
CA ALA A 30 6.11 -4.93 8.66
C ALA A 30 5.74 -4.63 10.12
N GLU A 31 6.66 -4.05 10.89
CA GLU A 31 6.41 -3.60 12.26
C GLU A 31 5.25 -2.59 12.32
N LYS A 32 5.28 -1.56 11.46
CA LYS A 32 4.25 -0.52 11.40
C LYS A 32 2.85 -1.06 11.09
N LEU A 33 2.78 -2.08 10.25
CA LEU A 33 1.51 -2.71 9.86
C LEU A 33 1.11 -3.87 10.78
N ALA A 34 1.89 -4.16 11.83
CA ALA A 34 1.74 -5.35 12.67
C ALA A 34 1.66 -6.66 11.84
N LEU A 35 2.45 -6.73 10.76
CA LEU A 35 2.57 -7.89 9.88
C LEU A 35 3.95 -8.55 10.03
N GLY A 36 4.06 -9.80 9.58
CA GLY A 36 5.37 -10.45 9.42
C GLY A 36 6.11 -9.93 8.19
N GLN A 37 7.44 -9.83 8.27
CA GLN A 37 8.30 -9.51 7.12
C GLN A 37 8.03 -10.38 5.87
N PRO A 38 7.74 -11.70 5.98
CA PRO A 38 7.37 -12.52 4.81
C PRO A 38 6.10 -12.03 4.11
N ALA A 39 5.11 -11.54 4.88
CA ALA A 39 3.86 -11.02 4.32
C ALA A 39 4.10 -9.73 3.54
N VAL A 40 4.90 -8.80 4.09
CA VAL A 40 5.25 -7.54 3.40
C VAL A 40 6.12 -7.80 2.17
N SER A 41 7.09 -8.71 2.25
CA SER A 41 7.92 -9.10 1.11
C SER A 41 7.09 -9.74 -0.01
N GLY A 42 6.16 -10.64 0.35
CA GLY A 42 5.22 -11.24 -0.59
C GLY A 42 4.29 -10.22 -1.23
N ALA A 43 3.78 -9.27 -0.45
CA ALA A 43 2.98 -8.16 -0.96
C ALA A 43 3.78 -7.27 -1.92
N LEU A 44 5.04 -6.95 -1.62
CA LEU A 44 5.93 -6.23 -2.53
C LEU A 44 6.15 -7.00 -3.85
N GLY A 45 6.27 -8.32 -3.81
CA GLY A 45 6.32 -9.16 -5.01
C GLY A 45 5.07 -9.02 -5.88
N ARG A 46 3.88 -9.06 -5.26
CA ARG A 46 2.60 -8.86 -5.98
C ARG A 46 2.46 -7.45 -6.54
N LEU A 47 2.86 -6.43 -5.78
CA LEU A 47 2.89 -5.04 -6.23
C LEU A 47 3.79 -4.86 -7.45
N ARG A 48 4.98 -5.48 -7.46
CA ARG A 48 5.90 -5.43 -8.61
C ARG A 48 5.28 -6.01 -9.87
N ALA A 49 4.58 -7.14 -9.75
CA ALA A 49 3.85 -7.75 -10.86
C ALA A 49 2.68 -6.87 -11.32
N LEU A 50 1.92 -6.31 -10.38
CA LEU A 50 0.76 -5.46 -10.66
C LEU A 50 1.13 -4.19 -11.45
N PHE A 51 2.21 -3.52 -11.05
CA PHE A 51 2.66 -2.28 -11.70
C PHE A 51 3.67 -2.50 -12.83
N ASN A 52 4.09 -3.76 -13.04
CA ASN A 52 5.18 -4.13 -13.93
C ASN A 52 6.42 -3.23 -13.74
N ASP A 53 6.81 -3.02 -12.49
CA ASP A 53 7.90 -2.14 -12.08
C ASP A 53 8.54 -2.69 -10.81
N PRO A 54 9.87 -2.59 -10.62
CA PRO A 54 10.50 -3.07 -9.38
C PRO A 54 10.08 -2.27 -8.14
N LEU A 55 9.48 -1.08 -8.31
CA LEU A 55 8.98 -0.10 -7.34
C LEU A 55 10.02 0.45 -6.37
N PHE A 56 10.88 -0.42 -5.85
CA PHE A 56 11.95 -0.10 -4.95
C PHE A 56 13.21 -0.83 -5.41
N LYS A 57 14.31 -0.07 -5.56
CA LYS A 57 15.65 -0.57 -5.85
C LYS A 57 16.50 -0.50 -4.59
N ARG A 58 17.48 -1.39 -4.51
CA ARG A 58 18.46 -1.36 -3.42
C ARG A 58 19.69 -0.59 -3.89
N ILE A 59 19.96 0.55 -3.26
CA ILE A 59 21.16 1.36 -3.52
C ILE A 59 21.98 1.34 -2.24
N GLY A 60 23.03 0.53 -2.24
CA GLY A 60 23.78 0.17 -1.04
C GLY A 60 22.90 -0.48 0.03
N HIS A 61 22.76 0.18 1.18
CA HIS A 61 21.93 -0.27 2.29
C HIS A 61 20.53 0.34 2.30
N LYS A 62 20.20 1.22 1.34
CA LYS A 62 18.93 1.93 1.29
C LYS A 62 17.99 1.30 0.26
N MET A 63 16.72 1.27 0.59
CA MET A 63 15.64 0.96 -0.34
C MET A 63 15.12 2.27 -0.91
N GLU A 64 15.34 2.50 -2.21
CA GLU A 64 14.95 3.74 -2.88
C GLU A 64 13.78 3.50 -3.84
N PRO A 65 12.73 4.34 -3.79
CA PRO A 65 11.61 4.20 -4.70
C PRO A 65 12.01 4.56 -6.14
N THR A 66 11.41 3.89 -7.11
CA THR A 66 11.51 4.26 -8.52
C THR A 66 10.68 5.51 -8.82
N ALA A 67 10.92 6.13 -9.98
CA ALA A 67 10.06 7.21 -10.47
C ALA A 67 8.59 6.79 -10.54
N ARG A 68 8.31 5.54 -10.96
CA ARG A 68 6.95 4.99 -10.99
C ARG A 68 6.35 4.86 -9.60
N ALA A 69 7.10 4.36 -8.61
CA ALA A 69 6.61 4.27 -7.24
C ALA A 69 6.27 5.66 -6.67
N LEU A 70 7.08 6.68 -6.95
CA LEU A 70 6.79 8.06 -6.55
C LEU A 70 5.53 8.63 -7.22
N GLN A 71 5.30 8.32 -8.50
CA GLN A 71 4.08 8.70 -9.20
C GLN A 71 2.84 8.03 -8.59
N VAL A 72 2.92 6.73 -8.30
CA VAL A 72 1.82 5.99 -7.66
C VAL A 72 1.52 6.60 -6.29
N ALA A 73 2.54 6.88 -5.48
CA ALA A 73 2.38 7.46 -4.14
C ALA A 73 1.60 8.78 -4.15
N GLN A 74 1.85 9.66 -5.13
CA GLN A 74 1.14 10.94 -5.27
C GLN A 74 -0.37 10.77 -5.44
N THR A 75 -0.79 9.73 -6.16
CA THR A 75 -2.21 9.45 -6.38
C THR A 75 -2.83 8.59 -5.28
N LEU A 76 -2.02 7.80 -4.58
CA LEU A 76 -2.52 6.80 -3.65
C LEU A 76 -3.01 7.40 -2.34
N GLY A 77 -2.28 8.35 -1.74
CA GLY A 77 -2.66 8.97 -0.47
C GLY A 77 -4.10 9.53 -0.49
N PRO A 78 -4.43 10.43 -1.43
CA PRO A 78 -5.79 10.98 -1.55
C PRO A 78 -6.87 9.91 -1.81
N ALA A 79 -6.52 8.81 -2.49
CA ALA A 79 -7.44 7.70 -2.74
C ALA A 79 -7.72 6.90 -1.47
N LEU A 80 -6.70 6.63 -0.65
CA LEU A 80 -6.86 5.98 0.65
C LEU A 80 -7.65 6.86 1.62
N ASP A 81 -7.39 8.17 1.65
CA ASP A 81 -8.16 9.14 2.44
C ASP A 81 -9.65 9.11 2.07
N SER A 82 -9.94 9.08 0.76
CA SER A 82 -11.30 8.96 0.26
C SER A 82 -11.98 7.67 0.72
N ILE A 83 -11.28 6.52 0.67
CA ILE A 83 -11.80 5.25 1.17
C ILE A 83 -12.04 5.31 2.69
N CYS A 84 -11.10 5.87 3.45
CA CYS A 84 -11.22 6.05 4.89
C CYS A 84 -12.45 6.90 5.24
N SER A 85 -12.72 7.97 4.49
CA SER A 85 -13.91 8.80 4.69
C SER A 85 -15.20 8.00 4.52
N VAL A 86 -15.28 7.15 3.49
CA VAL A 86 -16.45 6.31 3.20
C VAL A 86 -16.68 5.27 4.30
N VAL A 87 -15.61 4.61 4.76
CA VAL A 87 -15.70 3.62 5.84
C VAL A 87 -16.10 4.28 7.16
N SER A 88 -15.63 5.50 7.42
CA SER A 88 -15.95 6.26 8.64
C SER A 88 -17.44 6.63 8.71
N LEU A 89 -18.09 6.87 7.57
CA LEU A 89 -19.55 7.06 7.52
C LEU A 89 -20.32 5.84 8.04
N ALA A 90 -19.86 4.63 7.70
CA ALA A 90 -20.47 3.38 8.18
C ALA A 90 -20.23 3.15 9.68
N ALA A 91 -19.08 3.58 10.21
CA ALA A 91 -18.77 3.48 11.63
C ALA A 91 -19.63 4.44 12.49
N CYS A 92 -19.98 5.61 11.96
CA CYS A 92 -20.78 6.61 12.67
C CYS A 92 -22.25 6.16 12.87
N SER A 93 -22.76 5.26 12.03
CA SER A 93 -24.13 4.72 12.14
C SER A 93 -24.34 3.69 13.26
N LYS A 94 -23.30 3.31 14.01
CA LYS A 94 -23.41 2.40 15.17
C LYS A 94 -23.27 3.17 16.49
N LYS A 95 -24.33 3.85 16.91
CA LYS A 95 -24.62 4.09 18.34
C LYS A 95 -25.89 3.31 18.70
N PRO A 96 -25.79 2.18 19.43
CA PRO A 96 -26.90 1.73 20.25
C PRO A 96 -26.94 2.60 21.53
N GLY A 97 -28.16 2.89 21.98
CA GLY A 97 -28.43 3.58 23.24
C GLY A 97 -28.11 2.75 24.48
#